data_AF-A0A9R0E1X4-F1
#
_entry.id   AF-A0A9R0E1X4-F1
#
_cell.length_a   1.000
_cell.length_b   1.000
_cell.length_c   1.000
_cell.angle_alpha   90.00
_cell.angle_beta   90.00
_cell.angle_gamma   90.00
#
_symmetry.space_group_name_H-M   'P 1'
#
loop_
_entity.id
_entity.type
_entity.pdbx_description
1 polymer ?
#
loop_
_entity_poly.entity_id
_entity_poly.type
_entity_poly.pdbx_seq_one_letter_code
_entity_poly.pdbx_strand_id
1 'polypeptide(L)'
;MFDFDDEEKPSKKIKTDKQIQKKQESNEIVENEVSETNTGGKEFIIKDHKHWMKTFEPVNVEDLAVHNKKVQEVEDWVKTVSNNNNSDMLLMTGPVGCGKTITLQVLAKKYGIRITEWITPLDIDIPSENGEYEFKQRQSVRFLDFLLNAANFTSLLDGNSKKLVLVEDFPNTFMRTPSEFTEVLLQYQQRAKSPIVFICSESHTDNKNSASNIFTPSLKEQFNIHHISFNSVAPTNLRAALKRVATIISKKHTAVYNTPTADVIECVVNSSAGDVRSAVLNLHFACLKGGSKQNMDTSIVHGKESKSKTTRKKKTSKFMSLGKDESVSILHGVGRVLNPKVIETDSGSKKFTHTPEDIVEQFISQPVSFVNFLEENYLPHFSNIDHVDKAASALSDSDLMLAEWREKMCQEYGLYNAVASLMLANKAPVSAWNPVRGPKNMKIQYPTVRELRLLEENYLYKGKILVSDYQTYCKIISNKTGT
;
A
#
# COMPACT_ATOMS: atom_id res chain seq x y z
N MET A 1 1.22 -8.66 -64.91
CA MET A 1 1.61 -10.08 -64.93
C MET A 1 0.60 -10.78 -64.02
N PHE A 2 -0.64 -10.91 -64.54
CA PHE A 2 -1.29 -12.17 -64.97
C PHE A 2 -1.59 -13.07 -63.77
N ASP A 3 -2.78 -13.62 -63.52
CA ASP A 3 -4.15 -13.50 -64.04
C ASP A 3 -5.02 -14.29 -63.03
N PHE A 4 -6.32 -14.06 -63.00
CA PHE A 4 -7.31 -14.78 -62.19
C PHE A 4 -7.77 -16.10 -62.85
N ASP A 5 -8.42 -16.96 -62.05
CA ASP A 5 -9.37 -18.05 -62.41
C ASP A 5 -8.75 -19.40 -62.86
N ASP A 6 -9.21 -20.61 -62.47
CA ASP A 6 -10.56 -21.08 -62.09
C ASP A 6 -10.57 -22.41 -61.28
N GLU A 7 -11.66 -22.57 -60.51
CA GLU A 7 -12.51 -23.73 -60.15
C GLU A 7 -11.99 -25.15 -59.77
N GLU A 8 -12.43 -25.66 -58.60
CA GLU A 8 -13.61 -26.57 -58.47
C GLU A 8 -13.86 -27.03 -56.99
N LYS A 9 -15.12 -26.94 -56.52
CA LYS A 9 -15.70 -27.64 -55.33
C LYS A 9 -16.30 -29.01 -55.79
N PRO A 10 -17.06 -29.85 -55.03
CA PRO A 10 -17.48 -29.90 -53.61
C PRO A 10 -17.46 -31.32 -52.96
N SER A 11 -17.79 -31.46 -51.67
CA SER A 11 -18.98 -32.20 -51.20
C SER A 11 -19.06 -32.38 -49.67
N LYS A 12 -20.24 -32.03 -49.15
CA LYS A 12 -20.68 -32.12 -47.76
C LYS A 12 -21.02 -33.56 -47.37
N LYS A 13 -20.79 -33.94 -46.11
CA LYS A 13 -21.77 -34.74 -45.34
C LYS A 13 -21.86 -34.25 -43.90
N ILE A 14 -23.03 -33.69 -43.59
CA ILE A 14 -23.58 -33.45 -42.27
C ILE A 14 -24.02 -34.79 -41.68
N LYS A 15 -23.75 -35.02 -40.39
CA LYS A 15 -24.61 -35.84 -39.52
C LYS A 15 -24.79 -35.13 -38.17
N THR A 16 -26.03 -35.18 -37.75
CA THR A 16 -26.75 -34.40 -36.74
C THR A 16 -26.69 -35.01 -35.35
N ASP A 17 -26.89 -34.12 -34.37
CA ASP A 17 -27.68 -34.29 -33.14
C ASP A 17 -27.23 -35.32 -32.08
N LYS A 18 -26.77 -34.83 -30.92
CA LYS A 18 -27.62 -34.62 -29.72
C LYS A 18 -26.78 -34.41 -28.44
N GLN A 19 -27.31 -33.53 -27.58
CA GLN A 19 -27.11 -33.42 -26.13
C GLN A 19 -25.78 -32.82 -25.62
N ILE A 20 -25.76 -31.50 -25.43
CA ILE A 20 -25.18 -30.90 -24.21
C ILE A 20 -26.10 -29.76 -23.73
N GLN A 21 -27.03 -30.10 -22.85
CA GLN A 21 -27.59 -29.19 -21.84
C GLN A 21 -27.27 -29.78 -20.46
N LYS A 22 -26.79 -28.92 -19.56
CA LYS A 22 -26.85 -28.97 -18.08
C LYS A 22 -26.12 -30.09 -17.32
N LYS A 23 -25.07 -29.66 -16.59
CA LYS A 23 -24.72 -29.95 -15.17
C LYS A 23 -23.47 -29.11 -14.88
N GLN A 24 -23.44 -28.05 -14.08
CA GLN A 24 -23.80 -27.90 -12.67
C GLN A 24 -23.42 -29.10 -11.79
N GLU A 25 -22.42 -28.82 -10.93
CA GLU A 25 -22.03 -29.52 -9.69
C GLU A 25 -21.42 -30.93 -9.80
N SER A 26 -20.10 -30.99 -9.54
CA SER A 26 -19.48 -31.86 -8.53
C SER A 26 -17.95 -31.77 -8.67
N ASN A 27 -17.30 -30.91 -7.88
CA ASN A 27 -15.87 -31.06 -7.62
C ASN A 27 -15.72 -32.20 -6.60
N GLU A 28 -15.87 -33.44 -7.07
CA GLU A 28 -15.42 -34.61 -6.34
C GLU A 28 -13.88 -34.63 -6.32
N ILE A 29 -13.36 -34.80 -5.13
CA ILE A 29 -11.94 -34.98 -4.83
C ILE A 29 -11.55 -36.35 -5.39
N VAL A 30 -10.77 -36.35 -6.48
CA VAL A 30 -10.08 -37.56 -6.92
C VAL A 30 -8.78 -37.67 -6.13
N GLU A 31 -8.81 -38.52 -5.10
CA GLU A 31 -7.61 -39.08 -4.49
C GLU A 31 -6.87 -39.89 -5.56
N ASN A 32 -5.63 -39.51 -5.86
CA ASN A 32 -4.73 -40.37 -6.63
C ASN A 32 -3.36 -40.47 -5.96
N GLU A 33 -2.89 -41.71 -5.98
CA GLU A 33 -1.82 -42.29 -5.19
C GLU A 33 -0.42 -41.82 -5.56
N VAL A 34 0.50 -42.10 -4.63
CA VAL A 34 1.93 -41.80 -4.63
C VAL A 34 2.64 -42.49 -5.79
N SER A 35 3.45 -41.73 -6.54
CA SER A 35 4.54 -42.28 -7.35
C SER A 35 5.88 -41.83 -6.78
N GLU A 36 6.65 -42.79 -6.26
CA GLU A 36 8.03 -42.60 -5.81
C GLU A 36 8.94 -42.27 -7.00
N THR A 37 9.67 -41.16 -6.93
CA THR A 37 10.82 -40.91 -7.80
C THR A 37 12.10 -40.95 -6.97
N ASN A 38 13.02 -41.79 -7.43
CA ASN A 38 14.34 -42.04 -6.85
C ASN A 38 15.25 -40.80 -6.94
N THR A 39 15.23 -39.96 -5.91
CA THR A 39 16.37 -39.12 -5.49
C THR A 39 16.12 -38.70 -4.04
N GLY A 40 17.09 -38.91 -3.15
CA GLY A 40 16.97 -38.79 -1.69
C GLY A 40 16.76 -37.39 -1.11
N GLY A 41 15.81 -36.62 -1.64
CA GLY A 41 15.25 -35.44 -1.01
C GLY A 41 13.76 -35.65 -0.79
N LYS A 42 13.30 -35.69 0.46
CA LYS A 42 11.86 -35.64 0.75
C LYS A 42 11.35 -34.27 0.31
N GLU A 43 10.75 -34.18 -0.87
CA GLU A 43 9.94 -33.02 -1.26
C GLU A 43 8.68 -32.99 -0.39
N PHE A 44 8.64 -32.02 0.53
CA PHE A 44 7.44 -31.75 1.32
C PHE A 44 6.48 -30.93 0.47
N ILE A 45 5.63 -31.60 -0.31
CA ILE A 45 4.50 -30.95 -0.97
C ILE A 45 3.49 -30.57 0.12
N ILE A 46 3.41 -29.29 0.47
CA ILE A 46 2.39 -28.78 1.38
C ILE A 46 1.06 -28.82 0.61
N LYS A 47 0.27 -29.86 0.87
CA LYS A 47 -1.02 -30.13 0.19
C LYS A 47 -2.08 -29.03 0.36
N ASP A 48 -1.86 -28.01 1.18
CA ASP A 48 -2.83 -26.92 1.40
C ASP A 48 -2.16 -25.56 1.69
N HIS A 49 -1.35 -25.07 0.75
CA HIS A 49 -0.80 -23.71 0.84
C HIS A 49 -1.88 -22.60 0.81
N LYS A 50 -3.04 -22.89 0.20
CA LYS A 50 -4.06 -21.90 -0.14
C LYS A 50 -4.79 -21.35 1.10
N HIS A 51 -4.68 -22.01 2.25
CA HIS A 51 -5.34 -21.62 3.49
C HIS A 51 -4.42 -21.56 4.72
N TRP A 52 -3.10 -21.62 4.55
CA TRP A 52 -2.17 -21.70 5.67
C TRP A 52 -2.37 -20.55 6.68
N MET A 53 -2.50 -19.31 6.20
CA MET A 53 -2.69 -18.11 7.04
C MET A 53 -3.96 -18.20 7.89
N LYS A 54 -5.02 -18.84 7.39
CA LYS A 54 -6.29 -19.00 8.12
C LYS A 54 -6.12 -19.82 9.39
N THR A 55 -5.11 -20.69 9.46
CA THR A 55 -4.82 -21.49 10.67
C THR A 55 -4.38 -20.63 11.85
N PHE A 56 -3.88 -19.42 11.59
CA PHE A 56 -3.37 -18.48 12.59
C PHE A 56 -4.36 -17.37 12.92
N GLU A 57 -5.47 -17.29 12.19
CA GLU A 57 -6.51 -16.29 12.44
C GLU A 57 -7.04 -16.42 13.87
N PRO A 58 -7.28 -15.28 14.55
CA PRO A 58 -7.90 -15.29 15.87
C PRO A 58 -9.32 -15.83 15.76
N VAL A 59 -9.69 -16.71 16.69
CA VAL A 59 -11.05 -17.30 16.72
C VAL A 59 -11.89 -16.61 17.78
N ASN A 60 -11.27 -16.24 18.90
CA ASN A 60 -11.92 -15.57 20.02
C ASN A 60 -11.47 -14.11 20.12
N VAL A 61 -12.26 -13.31 20.85
CA VAL A 61 -11.97 -11.91 21.13
C VAL A 61 -10.63 -11.76 21.89
N GLU A 62 -10.29 -12.73 22.73
CA GLU A 62 -9.03 -12.78 23.49
C GLU A 62 -7.79 -13.01 22.63
N ASP A 63 -7.96 -13.56 21.41
CA ASP A 63 -6.86 -13.81 20.48
C ASP A 63 -6.48 -12.56 19.67
N LEU A 64 -7.29 -11.50 19.73
CA LEU A 64 -7.09 -10.26 18.99
C LEU A 64 -5.89 -9.49 19.55
N ALA A 65 -4.97 -9.12 18.67
CA ALA A 65 -3.82 -8.28 19.03
C ALA A 65 -4.19 -6.79 19.21
N VAL A 66 -5.47 -6.43 19.16
CA VAL A 66 -5.96 -5.05 19.19
C VAL A 66 -6.08 -4.56 20.63
N HIS A 67 -6.01 -3.25 20.85
CA HIS A 67 -6.23 -2.66 22.17
C HIS A 67 -7.67 -2.89 22.66
N ASN A 68 -7.84 -3.42 23.88
CA ASN A 68 -9.14 -3.84 24.43
C ASN A 68 -10.23 -2.77 24.34
N LYS A 69 -9.90 -1.49 24.62
CA LYS A 69 -10.86 -0.38 24.47
C LYS A 69 -11.44 -0.27 23.06
N LYS A 70 -10.63 -0.49 22.00
CA LYS A 70 -11.10 -0.41 20.61
C LYS A 70 -11.95 -1.61 20.23
N VAL A 71 -11.64 -2.78 20.78
CA VAL A 71 -12.48 -3.96 20.64
C VAL A 71 -13.85 -3.72 21.30
N GLN A 72 -13.87 -3.12 22.50
CA GLN A 72 -15.11 -2.76 23.20
C GLN A 72 -15.93 -1.72 22.43
N GLU A 73 -15.32 -0.65 21.91
CA GLU A 73 -16.02 0.35 21.09
C GLU A 73 -16.74 -0.29 19.88
N VAL A 74 -16.06 -1.21 19.17
CA VAL A 74 -16.67 -1.93 18.04
C VAL A 74 -17.75 -2.90 18.53
N GLU A 75 -17.50 -3.61 19.62
CA GLU A 75 -18.44 -4.57 20.20
C GLU A 75 -19.74 -3.88 20.65
N ASP A 76 -19.65 -2.72 21.28
CA ASP A 76 -20.81 -1.95 21.74
C ASP A 76 -21.62 -1.41 20.57
N TRP A 77 -20.96 -0.95 19.50
CA TRP A 77 -21.64 -0.57 18.26
C TRP A 77 -22.34 -1.77 17.62
N VAL A 78 -21.64 -2.91 17.45
CA VAL A 78 -22.21 -4.13 16.87
C VAL A 78 -23.40 -4.65 17.67
N LYS A 79 -23.35 -4.61 19.01
CA LYS A 79 -24.48 -4.99 19.88
C LYS A 79 -25.69 -4.08 19.69
N THR A 80 -25.46 -2.77 19.69
CA THR A 80 -26.53 -1.75 19.57
C THR A 80 -27.29 -1.96 18.27
N VAL A 81 -26.56 -2.17 17.18
CA VAL A 81 -27.11 -2.31 15.85
C VAL A 81 -27.68 -3.71 15.60
N SER A 82 -27.14 -4.76 16.21
CA SER A 82 -27.71 -6.12 16.16
C SER A 82 -29.15 -6.18 16.69
N ASN A 83 -29.53 -5.25 17.56
CA ASN A 83 -30.85 -5.21 18.18
C ASN A 83 -31.83 -4.30 17.43
N ASN A 84 -31.34 -3.45 16.51
CA ASN A 84 -32.13 -2.47 15.78
C ASN A 84 -31.95 -2.71 14.26
N ASN A 85 -33.03 -2.95 13.51
CA ASN A 85 -32.98 -3.10 12.06
C ASN A 85 -32.87 -1.72 11.36
N ASN A 86 -31.78 -1.00 11.62
CA ASN A 86 -31.53 0.34 11.10
C ASN A 86 -30.39 0.34 10.09
N SER A 87 -30.37 1.38 9.24
CA SER A 87 -29.30 1.65 8.26
C SER A 87 -28.09 2.37 8.90
N ASP A 88 -27.73 1.99 10.14
CA ASP A 88 -26.66 2.65 10.88
C ASP A 88 -25.29 2.43 10.19
N MET A 89 -24.45 3.46 10.18
CA MET A 89 -23.19 3.47 9.46
C MET A 89 -22.00 3.56 10.43
N LEU A 90 -21.01 2.70 10.26
CA LEU A 90 -19.73 2.76 10.96
C LEU A 90 -18.59 2.97 9.99
N LEU A 91 -17.68 3.89 10.31
CA LEU A 91 -16.39 4.04 9.66
C LEU A 91 -15.29 3.59 10.62
N MET A 92 -14.47 2.64 10.18
CA MET A 92 -13.26 2.20 10.88
C MET A 92 -12.03 2.67 10.11
N THR A 93 -11.23 3.54 10.71
CA THR A 93 -9.95 3.99 10.11
C THR A 93 -8.76 3.49 10.91
N GLY A 94 -7.55 3.57 10.34
CA GLY A 94 -6.31 3.24 11.04
C GLY A 94 -5.28 2.57 10.11
N PRO A 95 -4.06 2.30 10.61
CA PRO A 95 -2.98 1.81 9.77
C PRO A 95 -3.27 0.43 9.18
N VAL A 96 -2.58 0.11 8.08
CA VAL A 96 -2.63 -1.24 7.50
C VAL A 96 -2.18 -2.30 8.53
N GLY A 97 -2.86 -3.45 8.52
CA GLY A 97 -2.47 -4.59 9.36
C GLY A 97 -2.71 -4.44 10.87
N CYS A 98 -3.44 -3.41 11.32
CA CYS A 98 -3.76 -3.22 12.73
C CYS A 98 -4.93 -4.07 13.26
N GLY A 99 -5.63 -4.83 12.39
CA GLY A 99 -6.67 -5.77 12.79
C GLY A 99 -8.13 -5.28 12.69
N LYS A 100 -8.43 -4.28 11.86
CA LYS A 100 -9.81 -3.75 11.65
C LYS A 100 -10.80 -4.83 11.21
N THR A 101 -10.56 -5.43 10.04
CA THR A 101 -11.39 -6.48 9.43
C THR A 101 -11.59 -7.67 10.36
N ILE A 102 -10.50 -8.18 10.94
CA ILE A 102 -10.55 -9.38 11.76
C ILE A 102 -11.30 -9.14 13.08
N THR A 103 -11.21 -7.94 13.66
CA THR A 103 -11.99 -7.56 14.85
C THR A 103 -13.48 -7.61 14.55
N LEU A 104 -13.90 -7.04 13.41
CA LEU A 104 -15.29 -7.07 12.98
C LEU A 104 -15.78 -8.50 12.72
N GLN A 105 -14.99 -9.32 12.04
CA GLN A 105 -15.33 -10.72 11.73
C GLN A 105 -15.49 -11.57 12.99
N VAL A 106 -14.56 -11.46 13.96
CA VAL A 106 -14.63 -12.20 15.23
C VAL A 106 -15.85 -11.78 16.05
N LEU A 107 -16.15 -10.47 16.13
CA LEU A 107 -17.32 -9.96 16.83
C LEU A 107 -18.63 -10.36 16.14
N ALA A 108 -18.71 -10.26 14.82
CA ALA A 108 -19.88 -10.67 14.06
C ALA A 108 -20.18 -12.17 14.27
N LYS A 109 -19.14 -13.02 14.24
CA LYS A 109 -19.28 -14.46 14.54
C LYS A 109 -19.78 -14.69 15.97
N LYS A 110 -19.25 -13.96 16.96
CA LYS A 110 -19.70 -14.04 18.37
C LYS A 110 -21.19 -13.70 18.54
N TYR A 111 -21.71 -12.74 17.77
CA TYR A 111 -23.11 -12.29 17.82
C TYR A 111 -24.03 -12.93 16.78
N GLY A 112 -23.54 -13.89 15.99
CA GLY A 112 -24.33 -14.55 14.95
C GLY A 112 -24.75 -13.64 13.80
N ILE A 113 -23.96 -12.59 13.52
CA ILE A 113 -24.24 -11.61 12.45
C ILE A 113 -23.56 -12.08 11.17
N ARG A 114 -24.30 -12.11 10.08
CA ARG A 114 -23.76 -12.45 8.76
C ARG A 114 -23.18 -11.21 8.08
N ILE A 115 -21.89 -11.26 7.77
CA ILE A 115 -21.21 -10.20 6.99
C ILE A 115 -21.34 -10.49 5.51
N THR A 116 -21.75 -9.49 4.72
CA THR A 116 -21.70 -9.53 3.25
C THR A 116 -20.75 -8.44 2.78
N GLU A 117 -19.62 -8.84 2.18
CA GLU A 117 -18.54 -7.94 1.77
C GLU A 117 -18.69 -7.52 0.31
N TRP A 118 -18.55 -6.23 0.03
CA TRP A 118 -18.38 -5.73 -1.34
C TRP A 118 -16.97 -6.04 -1.82
N ILE A 119 -16.89 -6.78 -2.94
CA ILE A 119 -15.65 -7.00 -3.68
C ILE A 119 -15.78 -6.29 -5.01
N THR A 120 -14.90 -5.30 -5.25
CA THR A 120 -14.90 -4.57 -6.52
C THR A 120 -14.61 -5.56 -7.66
N PRO A 121 -15.51 -5.70 -8.64
CA PRO A 121 -15.29 -6.60 -9.76
C PRO A 121 -14.09 -6.13 -10.57
N LEU A 122 -13.18 -7.04 -10.89
CA LEU A 122 -12.10 -6.78 -11.83
C LEU A 122 -12.73 -6.58 -13.21
N ASP A 123 -12.60 -5.37 -13.77
CA ASP A 123 -12.99 -5.10 -15.14
C ASP A 123 -12.03 -5.82 -16.11
N ILE A 124 -12.16 -7.13 -16.24
CA ILE A 124 -11.55 -7.86 -17.34
C ILE A 124 -12.46 -7.63 -18.54
N ASP A 125 -12.06 -6.71 -19.40
CA ASP A 125 -12.70 -6.51 -20.69
C ASP A 125 -12.41 -7.75 -21.55
N ILE A 126 -13.36 -8.66 -21.63
CA ILE A 126 -13.35 -9.70 -22.66
C ILE A 126 -13.97 -9.03 -23.89
N PRO A 127 -13.20 -8.78 -24.97
CA PRO A 127 -13.79 -8.27 -26.19
C PRO A 127 -14.84 -9.26 -26.66
N SER A 128 -16.04 -8.77 -27.00
CA SER A 128 -16.99 -9.57 -27.78
C SER A 128 -16.31 -10.06 -29.06
N GLU A 129 -16.70 -11.23 -29.59
CA GLU A 129 -16.18 -11.77 -30.85
C GLU A 129 -16.26 -10.77 -32.02
N ASN A 130 -17.12 -9.75 -31.90
CA ASN A 130 -17.33 -8.70 -32.90
C ASN A 130 -16.59 -7.38 -32.60
N GLY A 131 -15.77 -7.30 -31.55
CA GLY A 131 -15.02 -6.08 -31.19
C GLY A 131 -15.87 -4.93 -30.62
N GLU A 132 -17.16 -5.14 -30.37
CA GLU A 132 -18.01 -4.18 -29.69
C GLU A 132 -17.79 -4.25 -28.18
N TYR A 133 -17.37 -3.14 -27.57
CA TYR A 133 -17.34 -2.97 -26.13
C TYR A 133 -18.78 -2.81 -25.64
N GLU A 134 -19.32 -3.82 -24.95
CA GLU A 134 -20.65 -3.76 -24.34
C GLU A 134 -20.73 -2.55 -23.38
N PHE A 135 -21.80 -1.74 -23.46
CA PHE A 135 -22.02 -0.60 -22.56
C PHE A 135 -22.10 -1.09 -21.11
N LYS A 136 -20.96 -1.11 -20.40
CA LYS A 136 -20.92 -1.48 -18.98
C LYS A 136 -21.71 -0.44 -18.18
N GLN A 137 -22.70 -0.93 -17.42
CA GLN A 137 -23.37 -0.18 -16.36
C GLN A 137 -22.31 0.50 -15.47
N ARG A 138 -22.55 1.77 -15.09
CA ARG A 138 -21.61 2.53 -14.25
C ARG A 138 -21.31 1.78 -12.95
N GLN A 139 -20.04 1.75 -12.55
CA GLN A 139 -19.59 1.06 -11.33
C GLN A 139 -20.33 1.55 -10.08
N SER A 140 -20.69 2.83 -10.01
CA SER A 140 -21.49 3.40 -8.91
C SER A 140 -22.88 2.78 -8.79
N VAL A 141 -23.52 2.42 -9.92
CA VAL A 141 -24.85 1.79 -9.92
C VAL A 141 -24.74 0.33 -9.47
N ARG A 142 -23.74 -0.42 -9.97
CA ARG A 142 -23.47 -1.80 -9.51
C ARG A 142 -23.18 -1.86 -8.02
N PHE A 143 -22.40 -0.90 -7.54
CA PHE A 143 -22.10 -0.74 -6.12
C PHE A 143 -23.37 -0.51 -5.31
N LEU A 144 -24.21 0.45 -5.71
CA LEU A 144 -25.49 0.73 -5.03
C LEU A 144 -26.42 -0.50 -5.04
N ASP A 145 -26.59 -1.15 -6.19
CA ASP A 145 -27.43 -2.33 -6.33
C ASP A 145 -26.97 -3.44 -5.38
N PHE A 146 -25.67 -3.69 -5.31
CA PHE A 146 -25.12 -4.64 -4.34
C PHE A 146 -25.42 -4.24 -2.90
N LEU A 147 -25.14 -2.99 -2.51
CA LEU A 147 -25.34 -2.55 -1.13
C LEU A 147 -26.81 -2.73 -0.70
N LEU A 148 -27.74 -2.33 -1.56
CA LEU A 148 -29.17 -2.48 -1.29
C LEU A 148 -29.59 -3.95 -1.24
N ASN A 149 -29.08 -4.78 -2.15
CA ASN A 149 -29.39 -6.20 -2.15
C ASN A 149 -28.85 -6.91 -0.91
N ALA A 150 -27.60 -6.63 -0.54
CA ALA A 150 -26.95 -7.18 0.64
C ALA A 150 -27.64 -6.75 1.94
N ALA A 151 -28.09 -5.49 1.99
CA ALA A 151 -28.80 -4.95 3.16
C ALA A 151 -30.23 -5.50 3.30
N ASN A 152 -30.92 -5.75 2.19
CA ASN A 152 -32.35 -6.06 2.22
C ASN A 152 -32.66 -7.57 2.11
N PHE A 153 -31.90 -8.33 1.32
CA PHE A 153 -32.21 -9.74 1.06
C PHE A 153 -31.46 -10.70 1.98
N THR A 154 -32.16 -11.67 2.56
CA THR A 154 -31.59 -12.81 3.30
C THR A 154 -31.44 -13.98 2.33
N SER A 155 -30.40 -14.79 2.49
CA SER A 155 -30.40 -16.12 1.88
C SER A 155 -31.58 -16.92 2.44
N LEU A 156 -32.34 -17.60 1.58
CA LEU A 156 -33.46 -18.45 2.00
C LEU A 156 -33.01 -19.66 2.82
N LEU A 157 -31.72 -20.02 2.74
CA LEU A 157 -31.12 -21.16 3.43
C LEU A 157 -30.58 -20.80 4.81
N ASP A 158 -30.42 -19.50 5.10
CA ASP A 158 -29.85 -19.03 6.35
C ASP A 158 -30.97 -18.54 7.28
N GLY A 159 -31.20 -19.23 8.39
CA GLY A 159 -32.10 -18.79 9.46
C GLY A 159 -31.62 -17.53 10.23
N ASN A 160 -30.55 -16.87 9.76
CA ASN A 160 -29.98 -15.69 10.40
C ASN A 160 -30.70 -14.42 9.95
N SER A 161 -31.39 -13.78 10.89
CA SER A 161 -32.06 -12.49 10.68
C SER A 161 -31.10 -11.29 10.74
N LYS A 162 -29.93 -11.43 11.37
CA LYS A 162 -28.98 -10.33 11.60
C LYS A 162 -27.91 -10.28 10.52
N LYS A 163 -27.78 -9.12 9.87
CA LYS A 163 -26.85 -8.90 8.76
C LYS A 163 -26.04 -7.64 8.96
N LEU A 164 -24.91 -7.59 8.28
CA LEU A 164 -24.04 -6.42 8.21
C LEU A 164 -23.39 -6.37 6.84
N VAL A 165 -23.42 -5.21 6.20
CA VAL A 165 -22.72 -4.97 4.93
C VAL A 165 -21.32 -4.44 5.24
N LEU A 166 -20.30 -4.97 4.58
CA LEU A 166 -18.91 -4.55 4.75
C LEU A 166 -18.38 -3.99 3.42
N VAL A 167 -17.74 -2.83 3.47
CA VAL A 167 -17.06 -2.21 2.33
C VAL A 167 -15.62 -1.87 2.75
N GLU A 168 -14.66 -2.59 2.21
CA GLU A 168 -13.22 -2.29 2.40
C GLU A 168 -12.59 -1.59 1.20
N ASP A 169 -13.17 -1.79 0.02
CA ASP A 169 -12.70 -1.23 -1.25
C ASP A 169 -13.77 -0.35 -1.90
N PHE A 170 -13.34 0.77 -2.48
CA PHE A 170 -14.23 1.79 -3.05
C PHE A 170 -13.94 1.94 -4.55
N PRO A 171 -14.97 1.91 -5.41
CA PRO A 171 -14.84 2.25 -6.82
C PRO A 171 -14.10 3.59 -7.02
N ASN A 172 -13.09 3.58 -7.89
CA ASN A 172 -12.26 4.77 -8.18
C ASN A 172 -13.07 5.98 -8.68
N THR A 173 -14.26 5.76 -9.25
CA THR A 173 -15.20 6.82 -9.63
C THR A 173 -15.52 7.75 -8.45
N PHE A 174 -15.61 7.22 -7.23
CA PHE A 174 -15.90 8.03 -6.03
C PHE A 174 -14.75 8.96 -5.66
N MET A 175 -13.51 8.64 -6.01
CA MET A 175 -12.35 9.52 -5.83
C MET A 175 -12.38 10.69 -6.82
N ARG A 176 -12.90 10.46 -8.03
CA ARG A 176 -13.02 11.49 -9.08
C ARG A 176 -14.25 12.38 -8.87
N THR A 177 -15.36 11.77 -8.45
CA THR A 177 -16.66 12.41 -8.31
C THR A 177 -17.27 12.05 -6.94
N PRO A 178 -16.89 12.74 -5.85
CA PRO A 178 -17.38 12.45 -4.51
C PRO A 178 -18.91 12.55 -4.35
N SER A 179 -19.57 13.36 -5.17
CA SER A 179 -21.03 13.52 -5.14
C SER A 179 -21.79 12.22 -5.46
N GLU A 180 -21.23 11.35 -6.30
CA GLU A 180 -21.83 10.03 -6.59
C GLU A 180 -21.88 9.17 -5.33
N PHE A 181 -20.85 9.25 -4.47
CA PHE A 181 -20.84 8.50 -3.21
C PHE A 181 -21.89 9.04 -2.23
N THR A 182 -22.04 10.37 -2.15
CA THR A 182 -23.10 11.01 -1.34
C THR A 182 -24.49 10.54 -1.77
N GLU A 183 -24.75 10.43 -3.08
CA GLU A 183 -26.02 9.92 -3.60
C GLU A 183 -26.25 8.45 -3.21
N VAL A 184 -25.20 7.62 -3.29
CA VAL A 184 -25.26 6.22 -2.84
C VAL A 184 -25.62 6.13 -1.36
N LEU A 185 -24.99 6.92 -0.49
CA LEU A 185 -25.28 6.93 0.94
C LEU A 185 -26.72 7.38 1.23
N LEU A 186 -27.21 8.38 0.49
CA LEU A 186 -28.59 8.85 0.60
C LEU A 186 -29.59 7.75 0.23
N GLN A 187 -29.35 7.05 -0.88
CA GLN A 187 -30.17 5.92 -1.29
C GLN A 187 -30.10 4.77 -0.28
N TYR A 188 -28.92 4.51 0.29
CA TYR A 188 -28.74 3.49 1.32
C TYR A 188 -29.54 3.81 2.59
N GLN A 189 -29.42 5.03 3.14
CA GLN A 189 -30.13 5.43 4.35
C GLN A 189 -31.66 5.36 4.19
N GLN A 190 -32.18 5.62 2.99
CA GLN A 190 -33.62 5.58 2.71
C GLN A 190 -34.16 4.16 2.50
N ARG A 191 -33.35 3.25 1.94
CA ARG A 191 -33.83 1.96 1.40
C ARG A 191 -33.27 0.73 2.10
N ALA A 192 -32.16 0.85 2.83
CA ALA A 192 -31.49 -0.28 3.49
C ALA A 192 -32.09 -0.57 4.87
N LYS A 193 -32.17 -1.85 5.23
CA LYS A 193 -32.66 -2.33 6.53
C LYS A 193 -31.58 -2.96 7.43
N SER A 194 -30.34 -2.96 6.94
CA SER A 194 -29.19 -3.52 7.65
C SER A 194 -28.10 -2.46 7.77
N PRO A 195 -27.27 -2.53 8.81
CA PRO A 195 -26.14 -1.62 8.96
C PRO A 195 -25.02 -1.88 7.95
N ILE A 196 -24.19 -0.86 7.78
CA ILE A 196 -23.00 -0.89 6.91
C ILE A 196 -21.76 -0.45 7.67
N VAL A 197 -20.66 -1.17 7.44
CA VAL A 197 -19.33 -0.84 7.96
C VAL A 197 -18.40 -0.53 6.80
N PHE A 198 -17.79 0.63 6.86
CA PHE A 198 -16.73 1.08 5.96
C PHE A 198 -15.38 0.91 6.66
N ILE A 199 -14.44 0.22 6.03
CA ILE A 199 -13.07 0.09 6.54
C ILE A 199 -12.13 0.84 5.59
N CYS A 200 -11.42 1.83 6.11
CA CYS A 200 -10.38 2.53 5.37
C CYS A 200 -9.03 2.29 6.04
N SER A 201 -8.05 1.80 5.27
CA SER A 201 -6.67 1.66 5.76
C SER A 201 -5.83 2.86 5.35
N GLU A 202 -5.17 3.46 6.34
CA GLU A 202 -4.27 4.59 6.14
C GLU A 202 -2.83 4.06 5.99
N SER A 203 -2.09 4.55 5.00
CA SER A 203 -0.65 4.30 4.86
C SER A 203 0.10 5.52 5.44
N HIS A 204 1.24 5.29 6.10
CA HIS A 204 2.05 6.40 6.64
C HIS A 204 2.77 7.21 5.53
N THR A 205 2.73 6.72 4.30
CA THR A 205 3.49 7.24 3.16
C THR A 205 2.63 8.05 2.19
N ASP A 206 1.31 7.88 2.20
CA ASP A 206 0.41 8.67 1.34
C ASP A 206 -0.04 9.94 2.06
N ASN A 207 0.44 11.09 1.58
CA ASN A 207 -0.13 12.40 1.93
C ASN A 207 -1.60 12.57 1.45
N LYS A 208 -2.18 11.56 0.79
CA LYS A 208 -3.57 11.50 0.36
C LYS A 208 -4.29 10.41 1.15
N ASN A 209 -4.77 10.73 2.34
CA ASN A 209 -5.66 9.85 3.09
C ASN A 209 -6.95 9.62 2.26
N SER A 210 -7.04 8.49 1.55
CA SER A 210 -8.23 8.11 0.77
C SER A 210 -9.51 8.17 1.60
N ALA A 211 -9.41 7.83 2.89
CA ALA A 211 -10.48 7.93 3.87
C ALA A 211 -10.98 9.38 4.08
N SER A 212 -10.08 10.36 4.17
CA SER A 212 -10.46 11.76 4.43
C SER A 212 -11.04 12.44 3.19
N ASN A 213 -10.70 11.95 2.00
CA ASN A 213 -11.23 12.48 0.74
C ASN A 213 -12.68 12.03 0.51
N ILE A 214 -12.99 10.77 0.82
CA ILE A 214 -14.36 10.25 0.69
C ILE A 214 -15.22 10.67 1.90
N PHE A 215 -14.74 10.46 3.12
CA PHE A 215 -15.50 10.72 4.35
C PHE A 215 -15.13 12.07 4.97
N THR A 216 -15.57 13.15 4.32
CA THR A 216 -15.40 14.51 4.86
C THR A 216 -16.18 14.68 6.18
N PRO A 217 -15.78 15.61 7.07
CA PRO A 217 -16.50 15.87 8.32
C PRO A 217 -17.99 16.15 8.11
N SER A 218 -18.32 16.94 7.08
CA SER A 218 -19.69 17.26 6.70
C SER A 218 -20.50 16.02 6.28
N LEU A 219 -19.87 15.09 5.56
CA LEU A 219 -20.52 13.84 5.17
C LEU A 219 -20.80 12.95 6.40
N LYS A 220 -19.83 12.86 7.32
CA LYS A 220 -20.00 12.08 8.55
C LYS A 220 -21.15 12.61 9.40
N GLU A 221 -21.27 13.93 9.53
CA GLU A 221 -22.35 14.57 10.26
C GLU A 221 -23.70 14.39 9.56
N GLN A 222 -23.76 14.60 8.25
CA GLN A 222 -24.99 14.46 7.44
C GLN A 222 -25.62 13.06 7.56
N PHE A 223 -24.79 12.01 7.56
CA PHE A 223 -25.24 10.62 7.59
C PHE A 223 -25.12 9.97 8.98
N ASN A 224 -24.80 10.74 10.02
CA ASN A 224 -24.58 10.27 11.39
C ASN A 224 -23.63 9.05 11.47
N ILE A 225 -22.51 9.12 10.73
CA ILE A 225 -21.54 8.01 10.63
C ILE A 225 -20.72 7.94 11.92
N HIS A 226 -20.86 6.84 12.66
CA HIS A 226 -20.02 6.59 13.82
C HIS A 226 -18.57 6.32 13.36
N HIS A 227 -17.57 6.98 13.95
CA HIS A 227 -16.17 6.86 13.52
C HIS A 227 -15.30 6.27 14.63
N ILE A 228 -14.71 5.10 14.37
CA ILE A 228 -13.73 4.44 15.25
C ILE A 228 -12.36 4.46 14.58
N SER A 229 -11.38 5.09 15.22
CA SER A 229 -9.99 5.10 14.75
C SER A 229 -9.15 4.06 15.50
N PHE A 230 -8.51 3.17 14.76
CA PHE A 230 -7.60 2.14 15.26
C PHE A 230 -6.16 2.68 15.29
N ASN A 231 -5.45 2.33 16.35
CA ASN A 231 -4.03 2.60 16.46
C ASN A 231 -3.21 1.42 15.91
N SER A 232 -1.94 1.67 15.62
CA SER A 232 -0.98 0.59 15.37
C SER A 232 -0.89 -0.34 16.58
N VAL A 233 -0.64 -1.63 16.33
CA VAL A 233 -0.65 -2.63 17.40
C VAL A 233 0.57 -2.45 18.31
N ALA A 234 0.31 -2.34 19.61
CA ALA A 234 1.37 -2.19 20.60
C ALA A 234 2.33 -3.39 20.58
N PRO A 235 3.66 -3.19 20.76
CA PRO A 235 4.64 -4.29 20.75
C PRO A 235 4.31 -5.43 21.73
N THR A 236 3.67 -5.11 22.87
CA THR A 236 3.22 -6.09 23.86
C THR A 236 2.16 -7.03 23.29
N ASN A 237 1.15 -6.50 22.62
CA ASN A 237 0.05 -7.26 22.03
C ASN A 237 0.55 -8.03 20.80
N LEU A 238 1.42 -7.42 19.99
CA LEU A 238 2.06 -8.09 18.87
C LEU A 238 2.88 -9.31 19.31
N ARG A 239 3.66 -9.17 20.39
CA ARG A 239 4.42 -10.28 20.99
C ARG A 239 3.51 -11.40 21.47
N ALA A 240 2.38 -11.06 22.11
CA ALA A 240 1.40 -12.05 22.55
C ALA A 240 0.82 -12.84 21.35
N ALA A 241 0.45 -12.13 20.28
CA ALA A 241 -0.04 -12.75 19.05
C ALA A 241 1.01 -13.67 18.39
N LEU A 242 2.27 -13.23 18.28
CA LEU A 242 3.34 -14.05 17.72
C LEU A 242 3.68 -15.27 18.58
N LYS A 243 3.59 -15.17 19.92
CA LYS A 243 3.74 -16.34 20.81
C LYS A 243 2.63 -17.37 20.58
N ARG A 244 1.40 -16.93 20.36
CA ARG A 244 0.28 -17.81 19.97
C ARG A 244 0.59 -18.52 18.64
N VAL A 245 1.00 -17.77 17.63
CA VAL A 245 1.41 -18.31 16.32
C VAL A 245 2.55 -19.31 16.45
N ALA A 246 3.60 -18.98 17.21
CA ALA A 246 4.74 -19.87 17.47
C ALA A 246 4.31 -21.18 18.17
N THR A 247 3.34 -21.10 19.07
CA THR A 247 2.76 -22.28 19.74
C THR A 247 2.00 -23.17 18.74
N ILE A 248 1.25 -22.57 17.81
CA ILE A 248 0.54 -23.31 16.75
C ILE A 248 1.56 -24.00 15.82
N ILE A 249 2.60 -23.28 15.38
CA ILE A 249 3.68 -23.82 14.54
C ILE A 249 4.34 -25.02 15.23
N SER A 250 4.71 -24.85 16.51
CA SER A 250 5.41 -25.88 17.29
C SER A 250 4.58 -27.13 17.58
N LYS A 251 3.25 -27.02 17.55
CA LYS A 251 2.34 -28.16 17.79
C LYS A 251 1.91 -28.86 16.51
N LYS A 252 1.60 -28.10 15.44
CA LYS A 252 0.91 -28.62 14.25
C LYS A 252 1.77 -28.70 12.99
N HIS A 253 2.89 -27.97 12.92
CA HIS A 253 3.64 -27.81 11.67
C HIS A 253 5.16 -28.02 11.81
N THR A 254 5.59 -28.84 12.79
CA THR A 254 7.01 -29.13 13.05
C THR A 254 7.74 -29.81 11.89
N ALA A 255 7.02 -30.46 10.97
CA ALA A 255 7.60 -31.03 9.76
C ALA A 255 8.12 -29.95 8.79
N VAL A 256 7.44 -28.81 8.72
CA VAL A 256 7.68 -27.73 7.74
C VAL A 256 8.47 -26.58 8.34
N TYR A 257 8.36 -26.33 9.65
CA TYR A 257 9.01 -25.19 10.30
C TYR A 257 10.00 -25.59 11.39
N ASN A 258 11.02 -24.74 11.56
CA ASN A 258 11.84 -24.66 12.75
C ASN A 258 11.05 -23.98 13.88
N THR A 259 11.28 -24.41 15.11
CA THR A 259 10.66 -23.78 16.29
C THR A 259 11.16 -22.35 16.42
N PRO A 260 10.25 -21.34 16.46
CA PRO A 260 10.66 -19.94 16.59
C PRO A 260 11.30 -19.70 17.96
N THR A 261 12.52 -19.13 17.98
CA THR A 261 13.17 -18.73 19.23
C THR A 261 12.62 -17.40 19.75
N ALA A 262 12.79 -17.14 21.04
CA ALA A 262 12.35 -15.87 21.65
C ALA A 262 13.00 -14.64 20.99
N ASP A 263 14.26 -14.76 20.59
CA ASP A 263 15.01 -13.69 19.91
C ASP A 263 14.44 -13.38 18.52
N VAL A 264 14.03 -14.41 17.75
CA VAL A 264 13.39 -14.23 16.44
C VAL A 264 12.06 -13.50 16.60
N ILE A 265 11.25 -13.88 17.59
CA ILE A 265 9.98 -13.20 17.88
C ILE A 265 10.23 -11.73 18.24
N GLU A 266 11.21 -11.43 19.09
CA GLU A 266 11.54 -10.06 19.47
C GLU A 266 12.00 -9.22 18.27
N CYS A 267 12.80 -9.80 17.38
CA CYS A 267 13.25 -9.09 16.19
C CYS A 267 12.09 -8.80 15.23
N VAL A 268 11.19 -9.77 15.00
CA VAL A 268 9.97 -9.56 14.20
C VAL A 268 9.14 -8.42 14.78
N VAL A 269 8.86 -8.43 16.10
CA VAL A 269 8.07 -7.38 16.77
C VAL A 269 8.65 -5.98 16.51
N ASN A 270 9.98 -5.84 16.57
CA ASN A 270 10.65 -4.56 16.35
C ASN A 270 10.59 -4.13 14.88
N SER A 271 10.69 -5.07 13.93
CA SER A 271 10.65 -4.78 12.49
C SER A 271 9.26 -4.46 11.93
N SER A 272 8.19 -5.04 12.50
CA SER A 272 6.85 -4.95 11.90
C SER A 272 6.13 -3.62 12.11
N ALA A 273 6.65 -2.72 12.95
CA ALA A 273 6.07 -1.41 13.28
C ALA A 273 4.55 -1.48 13.59
N GLY A 274 4.13 -2.52 14.31
CA GLY A 274 2.74 -2.75 14.74
C GLY A 274 1.76 -3.23 13.66
N ASP A 275 2.27 -3.73 12.52
CA ASP A 275 1.49 -4.49 11.54
C ASP A 275 1.53 -5.98 11.89
N VAL A 276 0.37 -6.55 12.26
CA VAL A 276 0.26 -7.96 12.67
C VAL A 276 0.41 -8.91 11.49
N ARG A 277 -0.10 -8.54 10.31
CA ARG A 277 -0.06 -9.39 9.13
C ARG A 277 1.37 -9.55 8.63
N SER A 278 2.09 -8.44 8.50
CA SER A 278 3.52 -8.43 8.17
C SER A 278 4.32 -9.21 9.22
N ALA A 279 4.03 -9.04 10.51
CA ALA A 279 4.70 -9.79 11.57
C ALA A 279 4.51 -11.32 11.45
N VAL A 280 3.29 -11.77 11.18
CA VAL A 280 2.99 -13.20 11.01
C VAL A 280 3.66 -13.76 9.76
N LEU A 281 3.68 -13.01 8.66
CA LEU A 281 4.39 -13.39 7.44
C LEU A 281 5.90 -13.48 7.65
N ASN A 282 6.50 -12.51 8.33
CA ASN A 282 7.93 -12.52 8.66
C ASN A 282 8.29 -13.70 9.54
N LEU A 283 7.46 -14.01 10.54
CA LEU A 283 7.67 -15.18 11.39
C LEU A 283 7.56 -16.49 10.60
N HIS A 284 6.60 -16.58 9.68
CA HIS A 284 6.43 -17.73 8.80
C HIS A 284 7.68 -18.01 7.98
N PHE A 285 8.20 -17.00 7.27
CA PHE A 285 9.40 -17.17 6.45
C PHE A 285 10.66 -17.42 7.28
N ALA A 286 10.82 -16.72 8.41
CA ALA A 286 11.96 -16.92 9.31
C ALA A 286 12.02 -18.36 9.86
N CYS A 287 10.88 -19.03 9.96
CA CYS A 287 10.78 -20.37 10.52
C CYS A 287 10.73 -21.48 9.46
N LEU A 288 10.66 -21.19 8.16
CA LEU A 288 10.48 -22.22 7.13
C LEU A 288 11.74 -23.08 6.95
N LYS A 289 11.62 -24.42 7.03
CA LYS A 289 12.74 -25.35 6.81
C LYS A 289 13.12 -25.37 5.33
N GLY A 290 14.40 -25.22 5.03
CA GLY A 290 14.92 -25.20 3.65
C GLY A 290 15.07 -23.81 3.02
N GLY A 291 14.45 -22.77 3.61
CA GLY A 291 14.58 -21.38 3.12
C GLY A 291 16.00 -20.81 3.22
N SER A 292 16.82 -21.31 4.15
CA SER A 292 18.22 -20.87 4.32
C SER A 292 19.16 -21.24 3.16
N LYS A 293 18.73 -22.07 2.20
CA LYS A 293 19.55 -22.46 1.03
C LYS A 293 19.27 -21.65 -0.23
N GLN A 294 18.22 -20.83 -0.24
CA GLN A 294 17.95 -19.89 -1.33
C GLN A 294 18.42 -18.52 -0.88
N ASN A 295 19.35 -17.93 -1.65
CA ASN A 295 19.78 -16.54 -1.49
C ASN A 295 18.56 -15.64 -1.75
N MET A 296 17.77 -15.35 -0.72
CA MET A 296 16.86 -14.21 -0.77
C MET A 296 17.67 -12.97 -0.40
N ASP A 297 17.63 -11.94 -1.24
CA ASP A 297 18.17 -10.62 -0.93
C ASP A 297 17.43 -10.09 0.31
N THR A 298 18.15 -9.99 1.44
CA THR A 298 17.56 -9.60 2.73
C THR A 298 18.38 -8.52 3.41
N SER A 299 17.71 -7.51 3.96
CA SER A 299 18.33 -6.47 4.77
C SER A 299 18.67 -6.98 6.18
N ILE A 300 19.87 -6.64 6.66
CA ILE A 300 20.35 -6.99 8.00
C ILE A 300 19.78 -5.98 9.00
N VAL A 301 18.84 -6.41 9.86
CA VAL A 301 18.32 -5.56 10.94
C VAL A 301 19.32 -5.51 12.10
N HIS A 302 19.95 -4.36 12.31
CA HIS A 302 20.77 -4.09 13.50
C HIS A 302 19.87 -3.62 14.65
N GLY A 303 19.64 -4.48 15.65
CA GLY A 303 18.92 -4.07 16.85
C GLY A 303 19.64 -2.93 17.58
N LYS A 304 18.90 -1.86 17.92
CA LYS A 304 19.42 -0.75 18.75
C LYS A 304 19.93 -1.29 20.09
N GLU A 305 21.17 -0.99 20.42
CA GLU A 305 21.75 -1.28 21.73
C GLU A 305 21.01 -0.48 22.81
N SER A 306 20.17 -1.14 23.61
CA SER A 306 19.80 -0.59 24.91
C SER A 306 21.05 -0.64 25.80
N LYS A 307 21.56 0.52 26.21
CA LYS A 307 22.64 0.64 27.21
C LYS A 307 22.20 0.03 28.54
N SER A 308 22.38 -1.28 28.70
CA SER A 308 22.34 -1.96 29.99
C SER A 308 23.78 -2.17 30.46
N LYS A 309 24.10 -1.66 31.65
CA LYS A 309 25.39 -1.84 32.32
C LYS A 309 25.54 -3.29 32.78
N THR A 310 25.88 -4.21 31.87
CA THR A 310 26.45 -5.51 32.23
C THR A 310 27.20 -6.10 31.04
N THR A 311 28.48 -6.36 31.26
CA THR A 311 29.47 -6.87 30.30
C THR A 311 29.16 -8.33 29.92
N ARG A 312 28.19 -8.55 29.03
CA ARG A 312 28.09 -9.79 28.25
C ARG A 312 27.73 -9.41 26.81
N LYS A 313 28.70 -9.58 25.89
CA LYS A 313 28.48 -9.52 24.43
C LYS A 313 27.36 -10.51 24.08
N LYS A 314 26.11 -10.03 23.94
CA LYS A 314 25.04 -10.80 23.32
C LYS A 314 25.37 -10.91 21.83
N LYS A 315 25.42 -12.14 21.30
CA LYS A 315 25.53 -12.39 19.87
C LYS A 315 24.39 -11.65 19.17
N THR A 316 24.71 -10.80 18.20
CA THR A 316 23.76 -10.18 17.28
C THR A 316 23.11 -11.29 16.47
N SER A 317 21.85 -11.61 16.75
CA SER A 317 21.08 -12.54 15.91
C SER A 317 20.76 -11.84 14.60
N LYS A 318 21.41 -12.26 13.50
CA LYS A 318 21.04 -11.83 12.14
C LYS A 318 19.61 -12.30 11.90
N PHE A 319 18.66 -11.37 11.92
CA PHE A 319 17.29 -11.64 11.57
C PHE A 319 17.07 -11.21 10.13
N MET A 320 16.59 -12.14 9.31
CA MET A 320 16.16 -11.88 7.94
C MET A 320 14.70 -11.45 7.99
N SER A 321 14.45 -10.15 7.88
CA SER A 321 13.09 -9.60 7.76
C SER A 321 12.69 -9.58 6.30
N LEU A 322 11.54 -10.18 5.95
CA LEU A 322 10.95 -10.10 4.62
C LEU A 322 9.90 -8.99 4.59
N GLY A 323 10.32 -7.76 4.37
CA GLY A 323 9.36 -6.68 4.13
C GLY A 323 8.81 -6.07 5.41
N LYS A 324 9.63 -5.20 5.98
CA LYS A 324 9.31 -3.80 6.21
C LYS A 324 10.70 -3.20 6.30
N ASP A 325 11.16 -2.53 5.25
CA ASP A 325 12.38 -1.76 5.37
C ASP A 325 12.21 -0.95 6.65
N GLU A 326 13.19 -1.01 7.56
CA GLU A 326 13.31 0.02 8.57
C GLU A 326 13.65 1.27 7.76
N SER A 327 12.64 1.82 7.08
CA SER A 327 12.82 2.80 6.04
C SER A 327 13.43 3.96 6.77
N VAL A 328 14.67 4.24 6.38
CA VAL A 328 15.36 5.39 6.91
C VAL A 328 14.44 6.53 6.60
N SER A 329 13.91 7.17 7.65
CA SER A 329 12.98 8.28 7.45
C SER A 329 13.62 9.25 6.47
N ILE A 330 12.84 9.80 5.53
CA ILE A 330 13.31 10.72 4.51
C ILE A 330 14.24 11.79 5.12
N LEU A 331 13.93 12.29 6.32
CA LEU A 331 14.77 13.25 7.05
C LEU A 331 16.18 12.74 7.37
N HIS A 332 16.30 11.48 7.79
CA HIS A 332 17.59 10.83 8.05
C HIS A 332 18.32 10.54 6.74
N GLY A 333 17.60 10.15 5.68
CA GLY A 333 18.17 9.93 4.35
C GLY A 333 18.79 11.21 3.79
N VAL A 334 18.03 12.31 3.82
CA VAL A 334 18.50 13.65 3.42
C VAL A 334 19.74 14.04 4.21
N GLY A 335 19.75 13.83 5.53
CA GLY A 335 20.93 14.10 6.37
C GLY A 335 22.16 13.27 5.99
N ARG A 336 21.98 12.00 5.60
CA ARG A 336 23.08 11.13 5.13
C ARG A 336 23.67 11.59 3.80
N VAL A 337 22.85 12.16 2.91
CA VAL A 337 23.27 12.68 1.60
C VAL A 337 23.94 14.04 1.73
N LEU A 338 23.34 14.97 2.46
CA LEU A 338 23.82 16.36 2.55
C LEU A 338 25.01 16.52 3.52
N ASN A 339 25.17 15.61 4.47
CA ASN A 339 26.31 15.57 5.39
C ASN A 339 26.88 14.14 5.51
N PRO A 340 27.56 13.65 4.45
CA PRO A 340 28.04 12.28 4.40
C PRO A 340 29.22 12.07 5.36
N LYS A 341 29.09 11.12 6.28
CA LYS A 341 30.16 10.75 7.22
C LYS A 341 31.19 9.86 6.53
N VAL A 342 32.47 10.21 6.64
CA VAL A 342 33.59 9.46 6.07
C VAL A 342 34.30 8.67 7.17
N ILE A 343 34.63 7.41 6.88
CA ILE A 343 35.41 6.51 7.74
C ILE A 343 36.74 6.24 7.01
N GLU A 344 37.84 6.30 7.76
CA GLU A 344 39.14 5.84 7.27
C GLU A 344 39.28 4.34 7.53
N THR A 345 39.56 3.58 6.48
CA THR A 345 39.80 2.14 6.58
C THR A 345 41.24 1.87 7.03
N ASP A 346 41.51 0.66 7.52
CA ASP A 346 42.86 0.21 7.93
C ASP A 346 43.91 0.33 6.80
N SER A 347 43.46 0.43 5.55
CA SER A 347 44.28 0.66 4.35
C SER A 347 44.62 2.13 4.05
N GLY A 348 44.13 3.08 4.87
CA GLY A 348 44.25 4.52 4.65
C GLY A 348 43.28 5.09 3.62
N SER A 349 42.39 4.27 3.03
CA SER A 349 41.37 4.75 2.09
C SER A 349 40.14 5.31 2.81
N LYS A 350 39.66 6.47 2.33
CA LYS A 350 38.46 7.16 2.83
C LYS A 350 37.22 6.61 2.14
N LYS A 351 36.27 6.07 2.91
CA LYS A 351 34.99 5.56 2.41
C LYS A 351 33.82 6.21 3.14
N PHE A 352 32.70 6.44 2.44
CA PHE A 352 31.47 6.87 3.11
C PHE A 352 30.93 5.78 4.05
N THR A 353 30.35 6.21 5.16
CA THR A 353 29.68 5.32 6.14
C THR A 353 28.49 4.61 5.50
N HIS A 354 27.78 5.31 4.61
CA HIS A 354 26.69 4.79 3.79
C HIS A 354 27.05 5.07 2.34
N THR A 355 27.02 4.05 1.49
CA THR A 355 27.29 4.22 0.07
C THR A 355 26.07 4.81 -0.64
N PRO A 356 26.24 5.50 -1.79
CA PRO A 356 25.11 5.93 -2.60
C PRO A 356 24.15 4.79 -2.93
N GLU A 357 24.67 3.60 -3.23
CA GLU A 357 23.88 2.40 -3.51
C GLU A 357 22.99 2.01 -2.32
N ASP A 358 23.53 2.00 -1.09
CA ASP A 358 22.75 1.69 0.12
C ASP A 358 21.60 2.67 0.33
N ILE A 359 21.80 3.95 -0.01
CA ILE A 359 20.79 5.00 0.13
C ILE A 359 19.74 4.86 -0.98
N VAL A 360 20.16 4.60 -2.22
CA VAL A 360 19.26 4.39 -3.37
C VAL A 360 18.31 3.24 -3.10
N GLU A 361 18.81 2.10 -2.60
CA GLU A 361 17.99 0.93 -2.26
C GLU A 361 16.87 1.27 -1.27
N GLN A 362 17.12 2.18 -0.32
CA GLN A 362 16.13 2.60 0.69
C GLN A 362 15.04 3.52 0.15
N PHE A 363 15.32 4.28 -0.92
CA PHE A 363 14.42 5.33 -1.45
C PHE A 363 13.91 5.06 -2.87
N ILE A 364 14.29 3.94 -3.49
CA ILE A 364 13.88 3.56 -4.86
C ILE A 364 12.37 3.40 -5.03
N SER A 365 11.63 3.19 -3.93
CA SER A 365 10.17 3.12 -3.94
C SER A 365 9.50 4.49 -4.16
N GLN A 366 10.18 5.59 -3.82
CA GLN A 366 9.67 6.96 -3.95
C GLN A 366 10.79 7.95 -4.36
N PRO A 367 11.42 7.74 -5.53
CA PRO A 367 12.63 8.46 -5.93
C PRO A 367 12.37 9.97 -6.11
N VAL A 368 11.27 10.34 -6.77
CA VAL A 368 10.85 11.73 -6.96
C VAL A 368 10.65 12.46 -5.63
N SER A 369 10.01 11.81 -4.66
CA SER A 369 9.77 12.42 -3.35
C SER A 369 11.09 12.70 -2.65
N PHE A 370 12.01 11.74 -2.64
CA PHE A 370 13.30 11.88 -1.98
C PHE A 370 14.17 12.96 -2.64
N VAL A 371 14.23 13.01 -3.98
CA VAL A 371 14.98 14.04 -4.70
C VAL A 371 14.41 15.44 -4.46
N ASN A 372 13.09 15.60 -4.40
CA ASN A 372 12.47 16.89 -4.05
C ASN A 372 12.88 17.36 -2.63
N PHE A 373 13.00 16.44 -1.68
CA PHE A 373 13.53 16.77 -0.36
C PHE A 373 15.00 17.17 -0.39
N LEU A 374 15.82 16.58 -1.27
CA LEU A 374 17.21 16.99 -1.44
C LEU A 374 17.30 18.39 -2.06
N GLU A 375 16.50 18.67 -3.09
CA GLU A 375 16.43 19.98 -3.77
C GLU A 375 16.04 21.12 -2.82
N GLU A 376 15.02 20.94 -1.98
CA GLU A 376 14.60 21.99 -1.04
C GLU A 376 15.70 22.30 0.00
N ASN A 377 16.58 21.33 0.29
CA ASN A 377 17.48 21.39 1.44
C ASN A 377 18.96 21.49 1.11
N TYR A 378 19.41 21.31 -0.14
CA TYR A 378 20.86 21.29 -0.42
C TYR A 378 21.51 22.66 -0.21
N LEU A 379 20.89 23.77 -0.65
CA LEU A 379 21.50 25.10 -0.61
C LEU A 379 22.04 25.51 0.79
N PRO A 380 21.28 25.39 1.90
CA PRO A 380 21.80 25.72 3.24
C PRO A 380 22.99 24.88 3.70
N HIS A 381 23.21 23.71 3.12
CA HIS A 381 24.26 22.77 3.53
C HIS A 381 25.57 22.95 2.75
N PHE A 382 25.58 23.78 1.71
CA PHE A 382 26.74 24.04 0.88
C PHE A 382 27.35 25.40 1.25
N SER A 383 28.68 25.43 1.45
CA SER A 383 29.41 26.66 1.78
C SER A 383 30.07 27.33 0.56
N ASN A 384 30.21 26.62 -0.56
CA ASN A 384 30.87 27.10 -1.77
C ASN A 384 29.92 27.04 -2.97
N ILE A 385 29.83 28.14 -3.72
CA ILE A 385 29.02 28.27 -4.93
C ILE A 385 29.43 27.31 -6.05
N ASP A 386 30.72 26.98 -6.19
CA ASP A 386 31.18 26.03 -7.22
C ASP A 386 30.69 24.60 -6.95
N HIS A 387 30.45 24.27 -5.67
CA HIS A 387 29.86 23.00 -5.27
C HIS A 387 28.35 23.01 -5.51
N VAL A 388 27.70 24.15 -5.25
CA VAL A 388 26.28 24.38 -5.51
C VAL A 388 25.96 24.20 -6.99
N ASP A 389 26.76 24.78 -7.89
CA ASP A 389 26.59 24.68 -9.34
C ASP A 389 26.56 23.21 -9.82
N LYS A 390 27.51 22.40 -9.35
CA LYS A 390 27.57 20.97 -9.64
C LYS A 390 26.38 20.20 -9.08
N ALA A 391 25.98 20.51 -7.85
CA ALA A 391 24.81 19.91 -7.22
C ALA A 391 23.51 20.27 -7.97
N ALA A 392 23.35 21.52 -8.39
CA ALA A 392 22.18 22.00 -9.11
C ALA A 392 22.06 21.35 -10.50
N SER A 393 23.19 21.22 -11.22
CA SER A 393 23.24 20.52 -12.50
C SER A 393 22.85 19.05 -12.35
N ALA A 394 23.41 18.35 -11.36
CA ALA A 394 23.07 16.96 -11.10
C ALA A 394 21.61 16.76 -10.69
N LEU A 395 21.03 17.68 -9.91
CA LEU A 395 19.61 17.66 -9.56
C LEU A 395 18.72 17.87 -10.79
N SER A 396 19.13 18.73 -11.73
CA SER A 396 18.42 18.94 -12.99
C SER A 396 18.47 17.71 -13.91
N ASP A 397 19.63 17.08 -14.02
CA ASP A 397 19.78 15.82 -14.75
C ASP A 397 18.93 14.72 -14.11
N SER A 398 18.94 14.64 -12.77
CA SER A 398 18.08 13.71 -12.03
C SER A 398 16.60 13.97 -12.31
N ASP A 399 16.14 15.21 -12.30
CA ASP A 399 14.72 15.54 -12.54
C ASP A 399 14.29 15.09 -13.95
N LEU A 400 15.14 15.33 -14.95
CA LEU A 400 14.91 14.86 -16.32
C LEU A 400 14.76 13.33 -16.39
N MET A 401 15.64 12.60 -15.71
CA MET A 401 15.58 11.13 -15.67
C MET A 401 14.34 10.63 -14.92
N LEU A 402 13.99 11.29 -13.81
CA LEU A 402 12.83 10.94 -12.99
C LEU A 402 11.50 11.27 -13.66
N ALA A 403 11.48 12.20 -14.63
CA ALA A 403 10.29 12.49 -15.43
C ALA A 403 9.82 11.30 -16.27
N GLU A 404 10.74 10.41 -16.70
CA GLU A 404 10.39 9.17 -17.40
C GLU A 404 10.06 8.07 -16.38
N TRP A 405 8.82 8.10 -15.88
CA TRP A 405 8.32 7.16 -14.86
C TRP A 405 8.05 5.75 -15.41
N ARG A 406 7.95 5.59 -16.73
CA ARG A 406 7.66 4.29 -17.35
C ARG A 406 8.86 3.35 -17.33
N GLU A 407 10.06 3.92 -17.37
CA GLU A 407 11.31 3.18 -17.40
C GLU A 407 11.92 3.07 -16.01
N LYS A 408 11.92 1.86 -15.44
CA LYS A 408 12.46 1.60 -14.10
C LYS A 408 13.93 2.01 -13.98
N MET A 409 14.72 1.79 -15.03
CA MET A 409 16.13 2.17 -15.05
C MET A 409 16.30 3.69 -14.88
N CYS A 410 15.48 4.50 -15.55
CA CYS A 410 15.53 5.96 -15.43
C CYS A 410 15.24 6.42 -13.98
N GLN A 411 14.31 5.75 -13.29
CA GLN A 411 14.02 6.03 -11.89
C GLN A 411 15.20 5.74 -10.97
N GLU A 412 15.87 4.59 -11.17
CA GLU A 412 17.03 4.16 -10.38
C GLU A 412 18.25 5.04 -10.63
N TYR A 413 18.59 5.27 -11.90
CA TYR A 413 19.74 6.09 -12.26
C TYR A 413 19.52 7.57 -11.92
N GLY A 414 18.30 8.10 -12.05
CA GLY A 414 17.98 9.47 -11.64
C GLY A 414 18.23 9.65 -10.14
N LEU A 415 17.67 8.76 -9.32
CA LEU A 415 17.88 8.77 -7.87
C LEU A 415 19.38 8.60 -7.50
N TYR A 416 20.06 7.65 -8.13
CA TYR A 416 21.50 7.44 -7.92
C TYR A 416 22.31 8.68 -8.28
N ASN A 417 22.01 9.32 -9.41
CA ASN A 417 22.69 10.53 -9.85
C ASN A 417 22.54 11.67 -8.85
N ALA A 418 21.32 11.93 -8.35
CA ALA A 418 21.09 12.94 -7.32
C ALA A 418 21.87 12.63 -6.03
N VAL A 419 21.76 11.39 -5.52
CA VAL A 419 22.39 10.97 -4.26
C VAL A 419 23.91 11.03 -4.34
N ALA A 420 24.50 10.36 -5.33
CA ALA A 420 25.96 10.28 -5.47
C ALA A 420 26.56 11.66 -5.74
N SER A 421 25.96 12.45 -6.63
CA SER A 421 26.48 13.76 -7.00
C SER A 421 26.41 14.75 -5.83
N LEU A 422 25.34 14.76 -5.03
CA LEU A 422 25.27 15.63 -3.85
C LEU A 422 26.30 15.25 -2.78
N MET A 423 26.47 13.94 -2.53
CA MET A 423 27.48 13.44 -1.58
C MET A 423 28.91 13.79 -2.01
N LEU A 424 29.18 13.81 -3.32
CA LEU A 424 30.50 14.13 -3.88
C LEU A 424 30.75 15.63 -4.08
N ALA A 425 29.71 16.40 -4.40
CA ALA A 425 29.80 17.84 -4.65
C ALA A 425 30.09 18.61 -3.36
N ASN A 426 29.48 18.22 -2.23
CA ASN A 426 29.64 18.95 -0.97
C ASN A 426 30.96 18.62 -0.25
N LYS A 427 32.09 19.13 -0.75
CA LYS A 427 33.42 18.92 -0.14
C LYS A 427 33.67 19.75 1.12
N ALA A 428 32.81 20.73 1.39
CA ALA A 428 32.92 21.64 2.54
C ALA A 428 31.52 21.87 3.14
N PRO A 429 30.94 20.85 3.80
CA PRO A 429 29.59 20.95 4.34
C PRO A 429 29.53 22.00 5.45
N VAL A 430 28.44 22.76 5.48
CA VAL A 430 28.17 23.72 6.56
C VAL A 430 27.96 22.93 7.86
N SER A 431 28.76 23.23 8.89
CA SER A 431 28.73 22.53 10.18
C SER A 431 27.61 22.98 11.12
N ALA A 432 26.89 24.05 10.78
CA ALA A 432 25.77 24.55 11.55
C ALA A 432 24.57 23.60 11.45
N TRP A 433 23.81 23.48 12.54
CA TRP A 433 22.59 22.68 12.53
C TRP A 433 21.54 23.34 11.63
N ASN A 434 21.13 22.62 10.58
CA ASN A 434 20.09 23.04 9.65
C ASN A 434 18.89 22.07 9.71
N PRO A 435 17.68 22.54 10.02
CA PRO A 435 16.49 21.70 10.00
C PRO A 435 16.10 21.35 8.56
N VAL A 436 15.78 20.07 8.32
CA VAL A 436 15.23 19.61 7.03
C VAL A 436 13.80 20.13 6.87
N ARG A 437 13.52 20.77 5.74
CA ARG A 437 12.23 21.34 5.36
C ARG A 437 11.56 20.44 4.32
N GLY A 438 10.23 20.41 4.33
CA GLY A 438 9.46 19.71 3.29
C GLY A 438 9.50 20.46 1.96
N PRO A 439 9.53 19.75 0.82
CA PRO A 439 9.57 20.38 -0.50
C PRO A 439 8.37 21.28 -0.71
N LYS A 440 8.63 22.51 -1.18
CA LYS A 440 7.57 23.42 -1.57
C LYS A 440 7.01 23.00 -2.91
N ASN A 441 5.75 22.55 -2.92
CA ASN A 441 5.04 22.38 -4.18
C ASN A 441 4.93 23.75 -4.86
N MET A 442 5.60 23.92 -5.99
CA MET A 442 5.39 25.07 -6.86
C MET A 442 3.94 25.02 -7.35
N LYS A 443 3.06 25.79 -6.71
CA LYS A 443 1.71 25.98 -7.20
C LYS A 443 1.84 26.77 -8.50
N ILE A 444 1.74 26.09 -9.64
CA ILE A 444 1.62 26.74 -10.93
C ILE A 444 0.36 27.62 -10.85
N GLN A 445 0.57 28.93 -10.67
CA GLN A 445 -0.51 29.90 -10.72
C GLN A 445 -0.83 30.11 -12.20
N TYR A 446 -1.92 29.52 -12.64
CA TYR A 446 -2.43 29.80 -13.97
C TYR A 446 -3.06 31.19 -14.00
N PRO A 447 -2.89 31.93 -15.09
CA PRO A 447 -3.57 33.20 -15.28
C PRO A 447 -5.08 33.00 -15.16
N THR A 448 -5.75 33.91 -14.46
CA THR A 448 -7.21 33.96 -14.40
C THR A 448 -7.80 34.30 -15.77
N VAL A 449 -9.09 33.99 -15.99
CA VAL A 449 -9.79 34.32 -17.25
C VAL A 449 -9.74 35.82 -17.57
N ARG A 450 -9.62 36.69 -16.56
CA ARG A 450 -9.43 38.14 -16.75
C ARG A 450 -8.01 38.48 -17.20
N GLU A 451 -7.01 37.81 -16.66
CA GLU A 451 -5.59 38.00 -17.04
C GLU A 451 -5.28 37.43 -18.42
N LEU A 452 -5.94 36.35 -18.82
CA LEU A 452 -5.83 35.81 -20.18
C LEU A 452 -6.27 36.80 -21.26
N ARG A 453 -7.21 37.70 -20.96
CA ARG A 453 -7.68 38.75 -21.89
C ARG A 453 -6.70 39.91 -22.05
N LEU A 454 -5.70 40.01 -21.16
CA LEU A 454 -4.64 41.02 -21.24
C LEU A 454 -3.47 40.54 -22.13
N LEU A 455 -3.50 39.29 -22.59
CA LEU A 455 -2.53 38.72 -23.51
C LEU A 455 -2.99 39.01 -24.94
N GLU A 456 -2.04 39.37 -25.82
CA GLU A 456 -2.33 39.73 -27.21
C GLU A 456 -3.02 38.60 -27.97
N GLU A 457 -4.08 38.92 -28.73
CA GLU A 457 -4.98 37.96 -29.40
C GLU A 457 -4.29 37.07 -30.46
N ASN A 458 -3.09 37.44 -30.93
CA ASN A 458 -2.48 36.84 -32.12
C ASN A 458 -1.36 35.80 -31.84
N TYR A 459 -1.06 35.48 -30.59
CA TYR A 459 -0.13 34.39 -30.26
C TYR A 459 -0.88 33.11 -29.89
N LEU A 460 -0.66 32.05 -30.68
CA LEU A 460 -1.08 30.69 -30.36
C LEU A 460 -0.26 30.20 -29.15
N TYR A 461 -0.77 30.43 -27.94
CA TYR A 461 -0.21 29.88 -26.71
C TYR A 461 -0.46 28.36 -26.63
N LYS A 462 0.20 27.58 -27.48
CA LYS A 462 0.28 26.13 -27.32
C LYS A 462 1.18 25.84 -26.12
N GLY A 463 0.56 25.63 -24.96
CA GLY A 463 1.23 25.26 -23.72
C GLY A 463 1.17 26.38 -22.69
N LYS A 464 0.69 26.04 -21.49
CA LYS A 464 0.46 26.93 -20.34
C LYS A 464 1.74 27.49 -19.70
N ILE A 465 2.79 27.82 -20.46
CA ILE A 465 4.17 27.96 -19.92
C ILE A 465 4.75 29.39 -19.98
N LEU A 466 4.20 30.37 -20.70
CA LEU A 466 4.91 31.66 -20.88
C LEU A 466 4.19 32.94 -20.40
N VAL A 467 3.17 32.83 -19.54
CA VAL A 467 2.46 34.02 -19.02
C VAL A 467 2.99 34.49 -17.65
N SER A 468 3.88 33.74 -17.01
CA SER A 468 4.40 34.06 -15.67
C SER A 468 5.38 35.24 -15.65
N ASP A 469 5.96 35.62 -16.79
CA ASP A 469 7.01 36.65 -16.79
C ASP A 469 6.48 38.08 -16.88
N TYR A 470 5.29 38.33 -17.46
CA TYR A 470 4.89 39.72 -17.73
C TYR A 470 4.59 40.53 -16.45
N GLN A 471 3.80 40.00 -15.50
CA GLN A 471 3.49 40.72 -14.25
C GLN A 471 4.73 40.90 -13.35
N THR A 472 5.62 39.89 -13.32
CA THR A 472 6.87 39.94 -12.57
C THR A 472 7.82 40.98 -13.18
N TYR A 473 7.92 41.01 -14.51
CA TYR A 473 8.70 41.99 -15.26
C TYR A 473 8.16 43.42 -15.06
N CYS A 474 6.84 43.63 -15.11
CA CYS A 474 6.21 44.92 -14.83
C CYS A 474 6.49 45.41 -13.40
N LYS A 475 6.47 44.53 -12.38
CA LYS A 475 6.81 44.88 -10.99
C LYS A 475 8.28 45.25 -10.81
N ILE A 476 9.18 44.58 -11.53
CA ILE A 476 10.62 44.90 -11.50
C ILE A 476 10.90 46.25 -12.15
N ILE A 477 10.20 46.58 -13.24
CA ILE A 477 10.39 47.85 -13.96
C ILE A 477 9.69 49.01 -13.25
N SER A 478 8.50 48.80 -12.67
CA SER A 478 7.76 49.84 -11.94
C SER A 478 8.51 50.32 -10.68
N ASN A 479 9.37 49.49 -10.11
CA ASN A 479 10.21 49.84 -8.96
C ASN A 479 11.45 50.68 -9.33
N LYS A 480 11.69 50.98 -10.62
CA LYS A 480 12.83 51.80 -11.07
C LYS A 480 12.50 53.27 -11.34
N THR A 481 11.25 53.71 -11.22
CA THR A 481 10.92 55.14 -11.30
C THR A 481 10.89 55.74 -9.91
N GLY A 482 12.09 56.02 -9.38
CA GLY A 482 12.29 56.55 -8.04
C GLY A 482 13.74 56.93 -7.76
N THR A 483 14.36 57.68 -8.67
CA THR A 483 15.50 58.58 -8.42
C THR A 483 15.39 59.78 -9.34
#